data_AF-A0AAD2A0F3-F1
#
_entry.id   AF-A0AAD2A0F3-F1
#
_cell.length_a   1.000
_cell.length_b   1.000
_cell.length_c   1.000
_cell.angle_alpha   90.00
_cell.angle_beta   90.00
_cell.angle_gamma   90.00
#
_symmetry.space_group_name_H-M   'P 1'
#
loop_
_entity.id
_entity.type
_entity.pdbx_description
1 polymer ?
#
loop_
_entity_poly.entity_id
_entity_poly.type
_entity_poly.pdbx_seq_one_letter_code
_entity_poly.pdbx_strand_id
1 'polypeptide(L)'
;MEESYTLRDFPAVITMSDDEREEMELDLTLPEVVTKYKSAAEIVNKALQLVLSECKPKAKIVDLCEKGDAFIRDQTGNMYKNVKKKIEKGVAFPTCISVNNTVCHFSPLASDETVLEEGDMLKIDMGCHIDGFMAVVAHTHVLQEGPVSGRAADVIAAANTAAEVALRLVRPGKKNKDVTEAIQKVATAYDCKIVEGVLSHQMKQFVIDGNKVVLSVPGPETRVDEAEFEENEVYAIDIVTSTGEGKPKLLDEKQTTIYKRAVDKNYLLKMKTSRFIFSEINQKFPIMPFTARALEEKRARLGLVECVNHDLLEPYPVLHEKPGDLIAHIKFTVLLMPNGSDRITSHPLQELQPTKTIDDPEIKAWLALGTKTKKKGGGKKKKGKKGEKAAESADAESMDVEPNGTTSKE
;
A
#
# COMPACT_ATOMS: atom_id res chain seq x y z
N MET A 1 -2.14 -24.29 59.96
CA MET A 1 -3.56 -23.91 59.96
C MET A 1 -3.60 -22.52 59.34
N GLU A 2 -3.40 -22.41 58.03
CA GLU A 2 -4.46 -22.48 57.00
C GLU A 2 -5.57 -21.47 57.27
N GLU A 3 -5.47 -20.29 56.65
CA GLU A 3 -6.63 -19.48 56.32
C GLU A 3 -6.52 -19.06 54.85
N SER A 4 -7.42 -19.66 54.07
CA SER A 4 -7.65 -19.49 52.65
C SER A 4 -8.28 -18.12 52.35
N TYR A 5 -7.65 -17.34 51.47
CA TYR A 5 -8.31 -16.20 50.83
C TYR A 5 -9.04 -16.68 49.57
N THR A 6 -10.35 -16.67 49.62
CA THR A 6 -11.25 -16.97 48.50
C THR A 6 -11.20 -15.86 47.44
N LEU A 7 -10.95 -16.28 46.20
CA LEU A 7 -11.06 -15.47 44.99
C LEU A 7 -12.51 -14.99 44.85
N ARG A 8 -12.69 -13.67 44.70
CA ARG A 8 -13.98 -13.06 44.36
C ARG A 8 -14.32 -13.38 42.90
N ASP A 9 -15.59 -13.72 42.69
CA ASP A 9 -16.22 -14.11 41.44
C ASP A 9 -15.92 -13.16 40.26
N PHE A 10 -15.35 -13.70 39.19
CA PHE A 10 -15.41 -13.12 37.84
C PHE A 10 -16.75 -13.53 37.20
N PRO A 11 -17.47 -12.63 36.51
CA PRO A 11 -18.74 -12.98 35.89
C PRO A 11 -18.55 -14.04 34.80
N ALA A 12 -19.45 -15.03 34.82
CA ALA A 12 -19.46 -16.20 33.97
C ALA A 12 -19.23 -15.89 32.49
N VAL A 13 -18.25 -16.59 31.92
CA VAL A 13 -18.04 -16.69 30.47
C VAL A 13 -19.31 -17.30 29.88
N ILE A 14 -20.04 -16.49 29.10
CA ILE A 14 -21.10 -16.98 28.23
C ILE A 14 -20.41 -17.91 27.23
N THR A 15 -20.56 -19.22 27.44
CA THR A 15 -20.17 -20.24 26.48
C THR A 15 -21.12 -20.17 25.29
N MET A 16 -20.73 -19.42 24.26
CA MET A 16 -21.34 -19.52 22.93
C MET A 16 -20.75 -20.76 22.24
N SER A 17 -21.64 -21.59 21.69
CA SER A 17 -21.32 -22.84 21.00
C SER A 17 -20.40 -22.61 19.79
N ASP A 18 -19.53 -23.57 19.52
CA ASP A 18 -18.50 -23.52 18.48
C ASP A 18 -19.05 -23.55 17.02
N ASP A 19 -20.36 -23.69 16.83
CA ASP A 19 -21.03 -23.76 15.52
C ASP A 19 -21.57 -22.40 14.97
N GLU A 20 -21.34 -21.27 15.66
CA GLU A 20 -21.76 -19.92 15.19
C GLU A 20 -20.57 -18.97 14.88
N ARG A 21 -19.35 -19.50 14.84
CA ARG A 21 -18.11 -18.76 14.50
C ARG A 21 -17.55 -19.15 13.13
N GLU A 22 -18.38 -19.20 12.11
CA GLU A 22 -17.88 -18.75 10.80
C GLU A 22 -17.70 -17.23 10.92
N GLU A 23 -16.51 -16.79 11.37
CA GLU A 23 -16.09 -15.40 11.24
C GLU A 23 -16.19 -15.03 9.76
N MET A 24 -17.30 -14.38 9.39
CA MET A 24 -17.50 -13.87 8.04
C MET A 24 -16.31 -12.93 7.74
N GLU A 25 -15.35 -13.37 6.91
CA GLU A 25 -14.19 -12.55 6.55
C GLU A 25 -14.72 -11.21 6.00
N LEU A 26 -14.41 -10.12 6.70
CA LEU A 26 -14.83 -8.78 6.29
C LEU A 26 -14.01 -8.37 5.07
N ASP A 27 -14.62 -8.50 3.89
CA ASP A 27 -13.98 -8.24 2.61
C ASP A 27 -14.65 -7.08 1.83
N LEU A 28 -14.21 -6.88 0.58
CA LEU A 28 -14.73 -5.81 -0.28
C LEU A 28 -16.16 -6.04 -0.80
N THR A 29 -16.80 -7.18 -0.50
CA THR A 29 -18.23 -7.38 -0.82
C THR A 29 -19.13 -6.51 0.05
N LEU A 30 -18.63 -6.11 1.24
CA LEU A 30 -19.34 -5.26 2.18
C LEU A 30 -19.07 -3.76 1.90
N PRO A 31 -20.11 -2.95 1.62
CA PRO A 31 -19.93 -1.52 1.33
C PRO A 31 -19.27 -0.73 2.47
N GLU A 32 -19.46 -1.15 3.72
CA GLU A 32 -18.84 -0.53 4.89
C GLU A 32 -17.30 -0.70 4.87
N VAL A 33 -16.81 -1.88 4.48
CA VAL A 33 -15.36 -2.16 4.37
C VAL A 33 -14.74 -1.27 3.30
N VAL A 34 -15.35 -1.20 2.12
CA VAL A 34 -14.92 -0.31 1.03
C VAL A 34 -14.90 1.15 1.48
N THR A 35 -15.92 1.58 2.23
CA THR A 35 -16.01 2.95 2.77
C THR A 35 -14.86 3.25 3.73
N LYS A 36 -14.53 2.32 4.65
CA LYS A 36 -13.42 2.48 5.60
C LYS A 36 -12.07 2.59 4.88
N TYR A 37 -11.80 1.75 3.88
CA TYR A 37 -10.61 1.87 3.03
C TYR A 37 -10.54 3.23 2.32
N LYS A 38 -11.64 3.66 1.69
CA LYS A 38 -11.67 4.94 0.96
C LYS A 38 -11.52 6.15 1.88
N SER A 39 -12.11 6.12 3.07
CA SER A 39 -11.93 7.17 4.07
C SER A 39 -10.50 7.22 4.60
N ALA A 40 -9.87 6.08 4.88
CA ALA A 40 -8.45 6.03 5.26
C ALA A 40 -7.56 6.56 4.12
N ALA A 41 -7.87 6.22 2.88
CA ALA A 41 -7.16 6.70 1.70
C ALA A 41 -7.28 8.21 1.51
N GLU A 42 -8.47 8.77 1.69
CA GLU A 42 -8.70 10.21 1.60
C GLU A 42 -7.86 10.97 2.63
N ILE A 43 -7.80 10.47 3.88
CA ILE A 43 -7.01 11.08 4.94
C ILE A 43 -5.52 11.02 4.62
N VAL A 44 -4.99 9.85 4.22
CA VAL A 44 -3.54 9.71 3.94
C VAL A 44 -3.13 10.49 2.69
N ASN A 45 -3.97 10.58 1.65
CA ASN A 45 -3.70 11.42 0.48
C ASN A 45 -3.60 12.91 0.86
N LYS A 46 -4.49 13.39 1.74
CA LYS A 46 -4.44 14.78 2.26
C LYS A 46 -3.23 15.00 3.17
N ALA A 47 -2.88 14.01 3.99
CA ALA A 47 -1.69 14.07 4.84
C ALA A 47 -0.41 14.18 3.99
N LEU A 48 -0.30 13.38 2.93
CA LEU A 48 0.81 13.44 1.99
C LEU A 48 0.89 14.81 1.29
N GLN A 49 -0.24 15.34 0.83
CA GLN A 49 -0.31 16.69 0.25
C GLN A 49 0.15 17.77 1.23
N LEU A 50 -0.28 17.69 2.49
CA LEU A 50 0.16 18.60 3.54
C LEU A 50 1.67 18.52 3.74
N VAL A 51 2.22 17.33 3.95
CA VAL A 51 3.66 17.15 4.18
C VAL A 51 4.46 17.69 3.00
N LEU A 52 4.08 17.36 1.76
CA LEU A 52 4.74 17.87 0.55
C LEU A 52 4.72 19.40 0.45
N SER A 53 3.62 20.05 0.80
CA SER A 53 3.52 21.52 0.77
C SER A 53 4.45 22.23 1.78
N GLU A 54 4.93 21.48 2.77
CA GLU A 54 5.80 21.94 3.85
C GLU A 54 7.26 21.53 3.64
N CYS A 55 7.51 20.58 2.73
CA CYS A 55 8.86 20.19 2.32
C CYS A 55 9.53 21.37 1.58
N LYS A 56 10.43 22.05 2.27
CA LYS A 56 11.21 23.19 1.78
C LYS A 56 12.64 23.08 2.29
N PRO A 57 13.63 23.69 1.59
CA PRO A 57 14.98 23.74 2.11
C PRO A 57 15.02 24.27 3.54
N LYS A 58 15.86 23.66 4.38
CA LYS A 58 16.03 23.89 5.83
C LYS A 58 14.89 23.42 6.72
N ALA A 59 13.82 22.84 6.18
CA ALA A 59 12.80 22.20 7.01
C ALA A 59 13.40 20.96 7.69
N LYS A 60 13.19 20.80 9.00
CA LYS A 60 13.62 19.61 9.73
C LYS A 60 12.76 18.41 9.36
N ILE A 61 13.40 17.28 9.08
CA ILE A 61 12.68 16.06 8.69
C ILE A 61 11.78 15.57 9.83
N VAL A 62 12.23 15.66 11.08
CA VAL A 62 11.45 15.25 12.24
C VAL A 62 10.13 16.03 12.37
N ASP A 63 10.16 17.34 12.19
CA ASP A 63 8.97 18.21 12.27
C ASP A 63 7.94 17.83 11.18
N LEU A 64 8.41 17.53 9.97
CA LEU A 64 7.55 17.10 8.87
C LEU A 64 6.91 15.72 9.15
N CYS A 65 7.67 14.79 9.72
CA CYS A 65 7.15 13.47 10.12
C CYS A 65 6.08 13.61 11.22
N GLU A 66 6.34 14.41 12.25
CA GLU A 66 5.37 14.68 13.32
C GLU A 66 4.10 15.33 12.79
N LYS A 67 4.23 16.28 11.85
CA LYS A 67 3.10 16.96 11.22
C LYS A 67 2.21 16.00 10.43
N GLY A 68 2.81 15.07 9.67
CA GLY A 68 2.07 14.02 8.97
C GLY A 68 1.29 13.11 9.92
N ASP A 69 1.95 12.61 10.97
CA ASP A 69 1.32 11.72 11.95
C ASP A 69 0.21 12.43 12.75
N ALA A 70 0.43 13.69 13.13
CA ALA A 70 -0.55 14.50 13.84
C ALA A 70 -1.79 14.75 12.98
N PHE A 71 -1.60 15.10 11.70
CA PHE A 71 -2.72 15.30 10.79
C PHE A 71 -3.59 14.04 10.67
N ILE A 72 -2.99 12.86 10.52
CA ILE A 72 -3.74 11.60 10.45
C ILE A 72 -4.52 11.35 11.75
N ARG A 73 -3.89 11.54 12.92
CA ARG A 73 -4.55 11.38 14.23
C ARG A 73 -5.73 12.34 14.41
N ASP A 74 -5.57 13.60 14.01
CA ASP A 74 -6.62 14.61 14.14
C ASP A 74 -7.81 14.33 13.21
N GLN A 75 -7.55 14.00 11.94
CA GLN A 75 -8.61 13.68 10.98
C GLN A 75 -9.37 12.41 11.37
N THR A 76 -8.66 11.34 11.72
CA THR A 76 -9.29 10.08 12.16
C THR A 76 -10.03 10.24 13.48
N GLY A 77 -9.50 11.03 14.42
CA GLY A 77 -10.14 11.34 15.70
C GLY A 77 -11.53 11.96 15.57
N ASN A 78 -11.80 12.65 14.45
CA ASN A 78 -13.10 13.26 14.13
C ASN A 78 -14.15 12.29 13.57
N MET A 79 -13.74 11.09 13.16
CA MET A 79 -14.63 10.08 12.60
C MET A 79 -15.18 9.14 13.67
N TYR A 80 -16.38 8.57 13.47
CA TYR A 80 -16.95 7.53 14.32
C TYR A 80 -16.87 7.85 15.84
N LYS A 81 -17.27 9.06 16.24
CA LYS A 81 -17.28 9.48 17.67
C LYS A 81 -18.45 8.90 18.45
N ASN A 82 -19.62 8.76 17.81
CA ASN A 82 -20.88 8.42 18.46
C ASN A 82 -21.35 6.99 18.14
N VAL A 83 -20.42 6.07 17.92
CA VAL A 83 -20.72 4.66 17.64
C VAL A 83 -20.74 3.85 18.95
N LYS A 84 -21.61 2.83 19.02
CA LYS A 84 -21.76 1.97 20.21
C LYS A 84 -20.49 1.15 20.51
N LYS A 85 -19.77 0.74 19.48
CA LYS A 85 -18.51 -0.01 19.58
C LYS A 85 -17.34 0.96 19.33
N LYS A 86 -16.35 0.97 20.22
CA LYS A 86 -15.12 1.73 20.00
C LYS A 86 -14.41 1.21 18.74
N ILE A 87 -14.18 2.09 17.77
CA ILE A 87 -13.45 1.80 16.53
C ILE A 87 -12.03 2.32 16.66
N GLU A 88 -11.05 1.45 16.46
CA GLU A 88 -9.63 1.80 16.41
C GLU A 88 -9.30 2.49 15.08
N LYS A 89 -8.52 3.56 15.11
CA LYS A 89 -8.22 4.39 13.94
C LYS A 89 -7.01 5.27 14.24
N GLY A 90 -6.28 5.64 13.19
CA GLY A 90 -5.09 6.47 13.32
C GLY A 90 -4.05 6.15 12.27
N VAL A 91 -2.79 6.26 12.68
CA VAL A 91 -1.62 6.00 11.85
C VAL A 91 -1.46 4.48 11.66
N ALA A 92 -1.46 4.02 10.42
CA ALA A 92 -1.18 2.62 10.06
C ALA A 92 0.31 2.38 9.81
N PHE A 93 1.00 3.39 9.28
CA PHE A 93 2.45 3.37 9.10
C PHE A 93 2.96 4.79 9.38
N PRO A 94 3.96 4.97 10.26
CA PRO A 94 4.48 6.28 10.60
C PRO A 94 4.96 7.06 9.38
N THR A 95 4.83 8.38 9.43
CA THR A 95 5.38 9.24 8.40
C THR A 95 6.91 9.09 8.38
N CYS A 96 7.41 8.76 7.19
CA CYS A 96 8.83 8.62 6.88
C CYS A 96 9.19 9.58 5.76
N ILE A 97 10.37 10.18 5.82
CA ILE A 97 10.92 11.00 4.75
C ILE A 97 12.37 10.58 4.53
N SER A 98 12.59 9.75 3.51
CA SER A 98 13.94 9.30 3.15
C SER A 98 14.51 10.21 2.07
N VAL A 99 15.79 10.57 2.14
CA VAL A 99 16.40 11.54 1.23
C VAL A 99 17.51 10.89 0.39
N ASN A 100 17.55 11.21 -0.90
CA ASN A 100 18.58 10.79 -1.87
C ASN A 100 18.81 9.26 -1.88
N ASN A 101 19.98 8.79 -1.45
CA ASN A 101 20.37 7.38 -1.42
C ASN A 101 19.76 6.59 -0.24
N THR A 102 19.08 7.26 0.70
CA THR A 102 18.30 6.59 1.74
C THR A 102 17.07 5.98 1.09
N VAL A 103 16.85 4.69 1.27
CA VAL A 103 15.83 3.92 0.54
C VAL A 103 14.45 4.12 1.16
N CYS A 104 14.30 3.86 2.46
CA CYS A 104 13.01 3.86 3.14
C CYS A 104 13.15 4.00 4.67
N HIS A 105 11.99 4.15 5.33
CA HIS A 105 11.79 4.05 6.79
C HIS A 105 12.47 5.12 7.66
N PHE A 106 13.05 6.17 7.09
CA PHE A 106 13.63 7.25 7.90
C PHE A 106 12.53 8.09 8.58
N SER A 107 12.26 7.79 9.86
CA SER A 107 11.35 8.55 10.73
C SER A 107 12.08 8.88 12.05
N PRO A 108 12.92 9.93 12.06
CA PRO A 108 13.90 10.13 13.12
C PRO A 108 13.29 10.44 14.50
N LEU A 109 14.12 10.30 15.54
CA LEU A 109 13.76 10.69 16.92
C LEU A 109 13.67 12.21 17.07
N ALA A 110 13.02 12.68 18.14
CA ALA A 110 12.82 14.11 18.42
C ALA A 110 14.13 14.93 18.51
N SER A 111 15.25 14.29 18.85
CA SER A 111 16.57 14.93 18.96
C SER A 111 17.31 15.08 17.62
N ASP A 112 16.74 14.61 16.52
CA ASP A 112 17.38 14.66 15.21
C ASP A 112 17.28 16.05 14.59
N GLU A 113 18.39 16.50 14.00
CA GLU A 113 18.54 17.86 13.46
C GLU A 113 18.68 17.85 11.92
N THR A 114 18.41 16.72 11.27
CA THR A 114 18.53 16.60 9.81
C THR A 114 17.50 17.49 9.13
N VAL A 115 17.98 18.31 8.19
CA VAL A 115 17.16 19.24 7.40
C VAL A 115 17.18 18.86 5.93
N LEU A 116 16.16 19.29 5.20
CA LEU A 116 16.11 19.18 3.74
C LEU A 116 16.99 20.23 3.07
N GLU A 117 17.55 19.89 1.91
CA GLU A 117 18.31 20.78 1.06
C GLU A 117 17.63 21.01 -0.30
N GLU A 118 18.01 22.09 -0.99
CA GLU A 118 17.55 22.32 -2.36
C GLU A 118 18.09 21.22 -3.28
N GLY A 119 17.23 20.70 -4.15
CA GLY A 119 17.54 19.60 -5.06
C GLY A 119 17.43 18.20 -4.44
N ASP A 120 17.11 18.09 -3.16
CA ASP A 120 16.93 16.78 -2.52
C ASP A 120 15.80 15.98 -3.16
N MET A 121 16.06 14.70 -3.39
CA MET A 121 15.07 13.72 -3.80
C MET A 121 14.49 13.02 -2.57
N LEU A 122 13.29 13.45 -2.19
CA LEU A 122 12.53 12.98 -1.05
C LEU A 122 11.68 11.78 -1.43
N LYS A 123 11.59 10.79 -0.55
CA LYS A 123 10.58 9.73 -0.59
C LYS A 123 9.76 9.82 0.69
N ILE A 124 8.48 10.16 0.56
CA ILE A 124 7.56 10.29 1.69
C ILE A 124 6.69 9.04 1.71
N ASP A 125 6.66 8.31 2.82
CA ASP A 125 5.86 7.09 3.03
C ASP A 125 5.05 7.22 4.32
N MET A 126 3.76 6.86 4.26
CA MET A 126 2.84 6.95 5.39
C MET A 126 1.59 6.10 5.20
N GLY A 127 0.90 5.81 6.30
CA GLY A 127 -0.33 5.02 6.30
C GLY A 127 -1.38 5.52 7.29
N CYS A 128 -2.65 5.35 6.93
CA CYS A 128 -3.82 5.59 7.77
C CYS A 128 -4.66 4.32 7.87
N HIS A 129 -5.30 4.06 9.00
CA HIS A 129 -6.31 3.01 9.13
C HIS A 129 -7.58 3.48 9.82
N ILE A 130 -8.68 2.81 9.49
CA ILE A 130 -9.97 2.92 10.16
C ILE A 130 -10.49 1.50 10.39
N ASP A 131 -10.74 1.15 11.65
CA ASP A 131 -11.17 -0.18 12.09
C ASP A 131 -10.24 -1.31 11.61
N GLY A 132 -8.95 -1.01 11.50
CA GLY A 132 -7.94 -1.94 10.99
C GLY A 132 -7.85 -2.04 9.47
N PHE A 133 -8.72 -1.39 8.69
CA PHE A 133 -8.60 -1.31 7.23
C PHE A 133 -7.65 -0.18 6.86
N MET A 134 -6.55 -0.52 6.19
CA MET A 134 -5.40 0.36 5.98
C MET A 134 -5.33 0.91 4.56
N ALA A 135 -4.91 2.16 4.45
CA ALA A 135 -4.49 2.77 3.20
C ALA A 135 -3.09 3.35 3.40
N VAL A 136 -2.15 2.91 2.57
CA VAL A 136 -0.75 3.36 2.55
C VAL A 136 -0.42 4.04 1.23
N VAL A 137 0.53 4.97 1.30
CA VAL A 137 1.00 5.73 0.14
C VAL A 137 2.47 6.09 0.33
N ALA A 138 3.24 5.96 -0.74
CA ALA A 138 4.56 6.57 -0.84
C ALA A 138 4.71 7.31 -2.17
N HIS A 139 5.42 8.43 -2.12
CA HIS A 139 5.65 9.29 -3.28
C HIS A 139 7.06 9.86 -3.25
N THR A 140 7.68 9.93 -4.42
CA THR A 140 8.98 10.57 -4.62
C THR A 140 8.82 11.96 -5.20
N HIS A 141 9.47 12.93 -4.59
CA HIS A 141 9.44 14.34 -4.99
C HIS A 141 10.85 14.93 -4.93
N VAL A 142 11.21 15.79 -5.89
CA VAL A 142 12.48 16.53 -5.88
C VAL A 142 12.20 17.97 -5.46
N LEU A 143 12.96 18.47 -4.48
CA LEU A 143 12.88 19.85 -4.01
C LEU A 143 13.51 20.82 -5.00
N GLN A 144 12.80 21.08 -6.10
CA GLN A 144 13.20 22.06 -7.09
C GLN A 144 11.96 22.66 -7.77
N GLU A 145 12.15 23.84 -8.35
CA GLU A 145 11.18 24.42 -9.27
C GLU A 145 11.37 23.88 -10.70
N GLY A 146 10.26 23.80 -11.44
CA GLY A 146 10.28 23.35 -12.84
C GLY A 146 10.48 21.84 -13.04
N PRO A 147 10.69 21.41 -14.30
CA PRO A 147 10.75 20.00 -14.64
C PRO A 147 12.02 19.33 -14.09
N VAL A 148 11.87 18.12 -13.56
CA VAL A 148 13.00 17.27 -13.16
C VAL A 148 13.61 16.64 -14.41
N SER A 149 14.95 16.62 -14.53
CA SER A 149 15.66 16.07 -15.68
C SER A 149 16.79 15.12 -15.27
N GLY A 150 17.45 14.51 -16.26
CA GLY A 150 18.60 13.63 -16.04
C GLY A 150 18.27 12.34 -15.30
N ARG A 151 19.22 11.83 -14.50
CA ARG A 151 19.06 10.53 -13.81
C ARG A 151 17.96 10.54 -12.75
N ALA A 152 17.67 11.68 -12.12
CA ALA A 152 16.54 11.83 -11.22
C ALA A 152 15.22 11.62 -11.98
N ALA A 153 15.07 12.21 -13.16
CA ALA A 153 13.89 12.01 -13.99
C ALA A 153 13.76 10.57 -14.48
N ASP A 154 14.87 9.92 -14.86
CA ASP A 154 14.86 8.52 -15.29
C ASP A 154 14.36 7.58 -14.19
N VAL A 155 14.89 7.70 -12.96
CA VAL A 155 14.52 6.79 -11.87
C VAL A 155 13.08 7.04 -11.37
N ILE A 156 12.62 8.30 -11.33
CA ILE A 156 11.21 8.60 -11.02
C ILE A 156 10.30 8.07 -12.13
N ALA A 157 10.66 8.25 -13.40
CA ALA A 157 9.88 7.75 -14.52
C ALA A 157 9.82 6.21 -14.52
N ALA A 158 10.92 5.53 -14.16
CA ALA A 158 10.96 4.09 -13.97
C ALA A 158 9.97 3.64 -12.89
N ALA A 159 10.01 4.24 -11.69
CA ALA A 159 9.10 3.91 -10.60
C ALA A 159 7.63 4.16 -10.96
N ASN A 160 7.32 5.32 -11.55
CA ASN A 160 5.95 5.66 -11.96
C ASN A 160 5.43 4.72 -13.05
N THR A 161 6.25 4.39 -14.04
CA THR A 161 5.87 3.46 -15.11
C THR A 161 5.66 2.06 -14.56
N ALA A 162 6.55 1.60 -13.67
CA ALA A 162 6.44 0.28 -13.04
C ALA A 162 5.19 0.21 -12.15
N ALA A 163 4.86 1.27 -11.42
CA ALA A 163 3.62 1.37 -10.64
C ALA A 163 2.37 1.30 -11.54
N GLU A 164 2.36 1.98 -12.69
CA GLU A 164 1.25 1.93 -13.65
C GLU A 164 1.10 0.55 -14.33
N VAL A 165 2.21 -0.12 -14.64
CA VAL A 165 2.21 -1.51 -15.13
C VAL A 165 1.70 -2.45 -14.04
N ALA A 166 2.21 -2.34 -12.81
CA ALA A 166 1.77 -3.16 -11.68
C ALA A 166 0.27 -2.99 -11.41
N LEU A 167 -0.25 -1.76 -11.42
CA LEU A 167 -1.69 -1.48 -11.26
C LEU A 167 -2.57 -2.23 -12.29
N ARG A 168 -2.06 -2.48 -13.49
CA ARG A 168 -2.78 -3.18 -14.57
C ARG A 168 -2.61 -4.70 -14.52
N LEU A 169 -1.56 -5.18 -13.86
CA LEU A 169 -1.24 -6.61 -13.72
C LEU A 169 -1.75 -7.21 -12.41
N VAL A 170 -1.84 -6.42 -11.33
CA VAL A 170 -2.45 -6.80 -10.05
C VAL A 170 -3.97 -6.78 -10.23
N ARG A 171 -4.50 -7.90 -10.69
CA ARG A 171 -5.93 -8.12 -10.96
C ARG A 171 -6.28 -9.60 -10.87
N PRO A 172 -7.54 -9.96 -10.60
CA PRO A 172 -7.96 -11.34 -10.48
C PRO A 172 -7.53 -12.21 -11.68
N GLY A 173 -7.03 -13.42 -11.42
CA GLY A 173 -6.56 -14.35 -12.45
C GLY A 173 -5.12 -14.13 -12.94
N LYS A 174 -4.43 -13.11 -12.43
CA LYS A 174 -3.00 -12.89 -12.68
C LYS A 174 -2.17 -13.34 -11.50
N LYS A 175 -0.89 -13.63 -11.77
CA LYS A 175 0.02 -14.14 -10.75
C LYS A 175 0.98 -13.05 -10.27
N ASN A 176 1.40 -13.14 -9.02
CA ASN A 176 2.41 -12.25 -8.43
C ASN A 176 3.73 -12.24 -9.23
N LYS A 177 4.14 -13.38 -9.78
CA LYS A 177 5.34 -13.50 -10.62
C LYS A 177 5.28 -12.64 -11.88
N ASP A 178 4.12 -12.52 -12.52
CA ASP A 178 3.94 -11.70 -13.73
C ASP A 178 4.27 -10.23 -13.44
N VAL A 179 3.85 -9.74 -12.25
CA VAL A 179 4.15 -8.37 -11.79
C VAL A 179 5.63 -8.20 -11.55
N THR A 180 6.26 -9.19 -10.88
CA THR A 180 7.70 -9.21 -10.56
C THR A 180 8.57 -9.09 -11.82
N GLU A 181 8.25 -9.88 -12.84
CA GLU A 181 8.98 -9.85 -14.12
C GLU A 181 8.76 -8.53 -14.87
N ALA A 182 7.53 -8.01 -14.85
CA ALA A 182 7.17 -6.78 -15.55
C ALA A 182 7.86 -5.52 -14.97
N ILE A 183 7.89 -5.36 -13.64
CA ILE A 183 8.51 -4.18 -13.01
C ILE A 183 10.03 -4.15 -13.22
N GLN A 184 10.69 -5.31 -13.24
CA GLN A 184 12.12 -5.42 -13.55
C GLN A 184 12.42 -5.04 -15.00
N LYS A 185 11.56 -5.46 -15.93
CA LYS A 185 11.65 -5.07 -17.34
C LYS A 185 11.49 -3.56 -17.52
N VAL A 186 10.54 -2.95 -16.81
CA VAL A 186 10.36 -1.49 -16.81
C VAL A 186 11.60 -0.78 -16.27
N ALA A 187 12.11 -1.17 -15.09
CA ALA A 187 13.30 -0.53 -14.52
C ALA A 187 14.50 -0.60 -15.46
N THR A 188 14.70 -1.74 -16.11
CA THR A 188 15.79 -1.94 -17.09
C THR A 188 15.66 -1.00 -18.30
N ALA A 189 14.44 -0.72 -18.78
CA ALA A 189 14.22 0.22 -19.89
C ALA A 189 14.64 1.67 -19.57
N TYR A 190 14.78 2.00 -18.29
CA TYR A 190 15.26 3.29 -17.79
C TYR A 190 16.72 3.27 -17.30
N ASP A 191 17.46 2.19 -17.59
CA ASP A 191 18.78 1.92 -17.00
C ASP A 191 18.78 2.01 -15.47
N CYS A 192 17.70 1.53 -14.84
CA CYS A 192 17.53 1.48 -13.39
C CYS A 192 17.40 0.03 -12.93
N LYS A 193 17.51 -0.19 -11.63
CA LYS A 193 17.27 -1.48 -10.97
C LYS A 193 16.08 -1.39 -10.03
N ILE A 194 15.34 -2.47 -9.90
CA ILE A 194 14.40 -2.64 -8.78
C ILE A 194 15.22 -2.97 -7.54
N VAL A 195 14.86 -2.38 -6.40
CA VAL A 195 15.54 -2.62 -5.13
C VAL A 195 15.17 -4.01 -4.58
N GLU A 196 16.18 -4.79 -4.21
CA GLU A 196 16.04 -6.11 -3.60
C GLU A 196 15.42 -6.02 -2.20
N GLY A 197 14.68 -7.05 -1.81
CA GLY A 197 14.06 -7.15 -0.47
C GLY A 197 12.76 -6.38 -0.27
N VAL A 198 12.27 -5.65 -1.28
CA VAL A 198 10.95 -5.00 -1.24
C VAL A 198 9.84 -6.00 -1.52
N LEU A 199 8.78 -5.95 -0.72
CA LEU A 199 7.58 -6.79 -0.83
C LEU A 199 6.34 -5.92 -0.95
N SER A 200 5.48 -6.24 -1.91
CA SER A 200 4.10 -5.72 -1.93
C SER A 200 3.18 -6.73 -1.27
N HIS A 201 2.45 -6.32 -0.23
CA HIS A 201 1.66 -7.22 0.60
C HIS A 201 0.17 -7.14 0.28
N GLN A 202 -0.50 -8.29 0.34
CA GLN A 202 -1.94 -8.32 0.60
C GLN A 202 -2.20 -7.70 1.97
N MET A 203 -3.21 -6.85 2.08
CA MET A 203 -3.69 -6.30 3.34
C MET A 203 -5.04 -6.90 3.70
N LYS A 204 -5.23 -7.23 4.98
CA LYS A 204 -6.52 -7.58 5.58
C LYS A 204 -6.80 -6.66 6.77
N GLN A 205 -7.97 -6.78 7.37
CA GLN A 205 -8.28 -6.04 8.59
C GLN A 205 -7.22 -6.36 9.66
N PHE A 206 -6.53 -5.33 10.16
CA PHE A 206 -5.45 -5.47 11.15
C PHE A 206 -4.21 -6.27 10.71
N VAL A 207 -4.06 -6.56 9.41
CA VAL A 207 -2.90 -7.29 8.88
C VAL A 207 -2.29 -6.53 7.72
N ILE A 208 -1.23 -5.76 7.99
CA ILE A 208 -0.53 -4.95 6.98
C ILE A 208 0.36 -5.80 6.07
N ASP A 209 0.92 -6.88 6.60
CA ASP A 209 1.85 -7.78 5.90
C ASP A 209 1.21 -9.16 5.73
N GLY A 210 0.20 -9.27 4.85
CA GLY A 210 -0.43 -10.54 4.53
C GLY A 210 0.51 -11.50 3.78
N ASN A 211 0.17 -12.79 3.81
CA ASN A 211 1.02 -13.87 3.28
C ASN A 211 1.10 -13.89 1.75
N LYS A 212 0.06 -13.42 1.03
CA LYS A 212 0.14 -13.26 -0.43
C LYS A 212 0.94 -12.01 -0.73
N VAL A 213 2.09 -12.19 -1.38
CA VAL A 213 3.05 -11.12 -1.63
C VAL A 213 3.53 -11.10 -3.08
N VAL A 214 3.85 -9.90 -3.58
CA VAL A 214 4.65 -9.72 -4.78
C VAL A 214 6.07 -9.38 -4.34
N LEU A 215 7.03 -10.22 -4.70
CA LEU A 215 8.44 -9.99 -4.43
C LEU A 215 9.03 -9.12 -5.54
N SER A 216 9.67 -8.02 -5.18
CA SER A 216 10.19 -7.07 -6.18
C SER A 216 11.35 -7.64 -7.00
N VAL A 217 12.26 -8.38 -6.35
CA VAL A 217 13.38 -9.10 -7.01
C VAL A 217 13.56 -10.47 -6.38
N PRO A 218 13.53 -11.58 -7.16
CA PRO A 218 13.79 -12.91 -6.63
C PRO A 218 15.27 -13.08 -6.24
N GLY A 219 15.52 -13.58 -5.04
CA GLY A 219 16.86 -13.87 -4.52
C GLY A 219 17.07 -15.36 -4.24
N PRO A 220 18.33 -15.83 -4.06
CA PRO A 220 18.61 -17.20 -3.63
C PRO A 220 17.96 -17.54 -2.28
N GLU A 221 17.97 -16.58 -1.36
CA GLU A 221 17.47 -16.73 0.01
C GLU A 221 16.05 -16.17 0.20
N THR A 222 15.57 -15.36 -0.74
CA THR A 222 14.24 -14.74 -0.69
C THR A 222 13.37 -15.31 -1.80
N ARG A 223 12.47 -16.22 -1.42
CA ARG A 223 11.47 -16.80 -2.30
C ARG A 223 10.10 -16.61 -1.69
N VAL A 224 9.13 -16.36 -2.56
CA VAL A 224 7.72 -16.26 -2.20
C VAL A 224 6.96 -17.28 -3.02
N ASP A 225 5.90 -17.84 -2.43
CA ASP A 225 5.05 -18.77 -3.14
C ASP A 225 4.35 -18.07 -4.30
N GLU A 226 4.19 -18.80 -5.40
CA GLU A 226 3.41 -18.31 -6.53
C GLU A 226 1.95 -18.21 -6.09
N ALA A 227 1.38 -17.02 -6.21
CA ALA A 227 0.03 -16.72 -5.77
C ALA A 227 -0.75 -16.07 -6.90
N GLU A 228 -2.00 -16.49 -7.05
CA GLU A 228 -2.98 -15.85 -7.92
C GLU A 228 -3.74 -14.76 -7.14
N PHE A 229 -3.90 -13.60 -7.77
CA PHE A 229 -4.75 -12.53 -7.24
C PHE A 229 -6.22 -12.92 -7.39
N GLU A 230 -7.03 -12.58 -6.39
CA GLU A 230 -8.45 -12.91 -6.35
C GLU A 230 -9.32 -11.66 -6.21
N GLU A 231 -10.61 -11.78 -6.54
CA GLU A 231 -11.57 -10.72 -6.28
C GLU A 231 -11.71 -10.46 -4.77
N ASN A 232 -12.04 -9.23 -4.43
CA ASN A 232 -12.23 -8.73 -3.06
C ASN A 232 -10.96 -8.67 -2.19
N GLU A 233 -9.78 -8.85 -2.77
CA GLU A 233 -8.50 -8.64 -2.10
C GLU A 233 -8.06 -7.16 -2.13
N VAL A 234 -7.21 -6.78 -1.18
CA VAL A 234 -6.57 -5.46 -1.11
C VAL A 234 -5.07 -5.64 -1.07
N TYR A 235 -4.32 -4.82 -1.81
CA TYR A 235 -2.87 -4.85 -1.82
C TYR A 235 -2.26 -3.46 -1.59
N ALA A 236 -1.17 -3.43 -0.84
CA ALA A 236 -0.21 -2.34 -0.85
C ALA A 236 0.88 -2.68 -1.88
N ILE A 237 0.82 -2.06 -3.05
CA ILE A 237 1.84 -2.22 -4.09
C ILE A 237 2.97 -1.25 -3.80
N ASP A 238 4.18 -1.79 -3.62
CA ASP A 238 5.38 -1.08 -3.21
C ASP A 238 6.49 -1.25 -4.26
N ILE A 239 6.82 -0.16 -4.94
CA ILE A 239 7.80 -0.12 -6.03
C ILE A 239 8.92 0.83 -5.64
N VAL A 240 10.14 0.27 -5.52
CA VAL A 240 11.36 1.04 -5.27
C VAL A 240 12.36 0.77 -6.38
N THR A 241 12.84 1.84 -7.00
CA THR A 241 13.83 1.81 -8.09
C THR A 241 15.06 2.59 -7.70
N SER A 242 16.21 2.12 -8.18
CA SER A 242 17.55 2.65 -7.90
C SER A 242 18.29 2.94 -9.20
N THR A 243 19.06 4.02 -9.23
CA THR A 243 20.06 4.24 -10.28
C THR A 243 21.31 3.39 -10.08
N GLY A 244 21.50 2.81 -8.89
CA GLY A 244 22.63 1.98 -8.49
C GLY A 244 22.40 0.50 -8.76
N GLU A 245 22.90 -0.35 -7.84
CA GLU A 245 22.86 -1.81 -7.98
C GLU A 245 21.53 -2.45 -7.54
N GLY A 246 20.69 -1.73 -6.81
CA GLY A 246 19.44 -2.24 -6.22
C GLY A 246 19.69 -3.10 -4.98
N LYS A 247 20.83 -2.97 -4.30
CA LYS A 247 21.26 -3.84 -3.19
C LYS A 247 21.52 -3.02 -1.93
N PRO A 248 20.44 -2.61 -1.24
CA PRO A 248 20.56 -1.64 -0.17
C PRO A 248 21.15 -2.29 1.08
N LYS A 249 21.86 -1.50 1.89
CA LYS A 249 22.55 -1.97 3.08
C LYS A 249 22.10 -1.21 4.31
N LEU A 250 22.05 -1.92 5.43
CA LEU A 250 21.97 -1.30 6.74
C LEU A 250 23.34 -0.71 7.09
N LEU A 251 23.37 0.61 7.34
CA LEU A 251 24.61 1.32 7.70
C LEU A 251 24.70 1.62 9.20
N ASP A 252 23.57 1.94 9.83
CA ASP A 252 23.49 2.21 11.27
C ASP A 252 22.18 1.69 11.84
N GLU A 253 22.27 0.67 12.70
CA GLU A 253 21.12 0.11 13.43
C GLU A 253 20.38 1.15 14.27
N LYS A 254 21.05 2.21 14.72
CA LYS A 254 20.43 3.27 15.54
C LYS A 254 19.45 4.14 14.76
N GLN A 255 19.52 4.15 13.43
CA GLN A 255 18.55 4.85 12.59
C GLN A 255 17.21 4.10 12.53
N THR A 256 17.18 2.83 12.91
CA THR A 256 15.94 2.04 12.99
C THR A 256 15.06 2.55 14.13
N THR A 257 14.03 3.29 13.78
CA THR A 257 13.06 3.85 14.73
C THR A 257 11.66 3.26 14.56
N ILE A 258 11.41 2.49 13.51
CA ILE A 258 10.08 1.94 13.22
C ILE A 258 10.05 0.46 13.59
N TYR A 259 9.00 0.07 14.29
CA TYR A 259 8.80 -1.27 14.81
C TYR A 259 7.33 -1.67 14.68
N LYS A 260 7.06 -2.98 14.60
CA LYS A 260 5.72 -3.57 14.66
C LYS A 260 5.69 -4.70 15.66
N ARG A 261 4.54 -4.91 16.31
CA ARG A 261 4.35 -5.99 17.28
C ARG A 261 4.20 -7.35 16.58
N ALA A 262 5.06 -8.32 16.94
CA ALA A 262 4.90 -9.71 16.53
C ALA A 262 3.90 -10.44 17.44
N VAL A 263 2.59 -10.33 17.13
CA VAL A 263 1.50 -10.75 18.02
C VAL A 263 1.51 -12.25 18.37
N ASP A 264 2.13 -13.09 17.55
CA ASP A 264 2.32 -14.53 17.75
C ASP A 264 3.49 -14.88 18.67
N LYS A 265 4.38 -13.92 18.96
CA LYS A 265 5.55 -14.11 19.81
C LYS A 265 5.25 -13.70 21.26
N ASN A 266 5.65 -14.58 22.19
CA ASN A 266 5.53 -14.35 23.61
C ASN A 266 6.87 -14.62 24.31
N TYR A 267 7.30 -13.68 25.15
CA TYR A 267 8.53 -13.77 25.92
C TYR A 267 8.38 -12.99 27.22
N LEU A 268 8.92 -13.56 28.31
CA LEU A 268 8.90 -12.92 29.62
C LEU A 268 10.08 -11.95 29.77
N LEU A 269 9.84 -10.68 29.44
CA LEU A 269 10.83 -9.60 29.56
C LEU A 269 11.41 -9.48 30.97
N LYS A 270 12.74 -9.49 31.06
CA LYS A 270 13.50 -9.47 32.32
C LYS A 270 13.69 -8.07 32.85
N MET A 271 13.91 -7.07 31.99
CA MET A 271 14.13 -5.70 32.44
C MET A 271 12.81 -4.98 32.75
N LYS A 272 12.79 -4.20 33.83
CA LYS A 272 11.63 -3.36 34.20
C LYS A 272 11.30 -2.32 33.12
N THR A 273 12.33 -1.74 32.50
CA THR A 273 12.21 -0.78 31.41
C THR A 273 11.53 -1.39 30.19
N SER A 274 11.94 -2.59 29.77
CA SER A 274 11.35 -3.28 28.63
C SER A 274 9.90 -3.66 28.89
N ARG A 275 9.57 -4.16 30.09
CA ARG A 275 8.16 -4.41 30.47
C ARG A 275 7.30 -3.15 30.39
N PHE A 276 7.83 -2.01 30.84
CA PHE A 276 7.13 -0.73 30.74
C PHE A 276 6.89 -0.31 29.29
N ILE A 277 7.94 -0.31 28.46
CA ILE A 277 7.85 0.05 27.04
C ILE A 277 6.94 -0.90 26.27
N PHE A 278 7.04 -2.21 26.51
CA PHE A 278 6.18 -3.19 25.88
C PHE A 278 4.71 -3.05 26.29
N SER A 279 4.44 -2.71 27.56
CA SER A 279 3.08 -2.38 28.01
C SER A 279 2.54 -1.12 27.34
N GLU A 280 3.36 -0.09 27.15
CA GLU A 280 3.00 1.13 26.43
C GLU A 280 2.67 0.82 24.96
N ILE A 281 3.50 0.01 24.30
CA ILE A 281 3.29 -0.45 22.92
C ILE A 281 1.96 -1.21 22.80
N ASN A 282 1.70 -2.19 23.66
CA ASN A 282 0.43 -2.95 23.59
C ASN A 282 -0.82 -2.09 23.83
N GLN A 283 -0.69 -0.95 24.52
CA GLN A 283 -1.81 -0.03 24.76
C GLN A 283 -2.04 0.95 23.59
N LYS A 284 -0.95 1.43 22.98
CA LYS A 284 -1.00 2.47 21.94
C LYS A 284 -0.99 1.92 20.51
N PHE A 285 -0.21 0.86 20.29
CA PHE A 285 0.13 0.28 18.99
C PHE A 285 0.06 -1.25 19.06
N PRO A 286 -1.10 -1.84 19.38
CA PRO A 286 -1.20 -3.29 19.59
C PRO A 286 -0.85 -4.09 18.32
N ILE A 287 -1.05 -3.50 17.14
CA ILE A 287 -0.94 -4.18 15.85
C ILE A 287 -0.18 -3.33 14.81
N MET A 288 -0.50 -2.05 14.70
CA MET A 288 0.07 -1.19 13.65
C MET A 288 1.56 -0.89 13.88
N PRO A 289 2.38 -0.81 12.82
CA PRO A 289 3.71 -0.22 12.89
C PRO A 289 3.71 1.15 13.56
N PHE A 290 4.74 1.42 14.35
CA PHE A 290 4.89 2.65 15.12
C PHE A 290 6.34 3.13 15.12
N THR A 291 6.53 4.43 15.34
CA THR A 291 7.85 5.03 15.51
C THR A 291 8.20 5.14 17.00
N ALA A 292 9.46 4.89 17.34
CA ALA A 292 10.01 5.06 18.68
C ALA A 292 9.87 6.51 19.20
N ARG A 293 9.72 7.50 18.30
CA ARG A 293 9.41 8.89 18.66
C ARG A 293 8.09 9.04 19.43
N ALA A 294 7.15 8.10 19.26
CA ALA A 294 5.85 8.12 19.95
C ALA A 294 5.87 7.47 21.36
N LEU A 295 7.03 6.97 21.80
CA LEU A 295 7.24 6.34 23.10
C LEU A 295 7.92 7.29 24.10
N GLU A 296 7.98 6.88 25.36
CA GLU A 296 8.72 7.63 26.38
C GLU A 296 10.25 7.55 26.15
N GLU A 297 10.83 8.65 25.65
CA GLU A 297 12.19 8.73 25.11
C GLU A 297 13.28 8.16 26.03
N LYS A 298 13.27 8.50 27.34
CA LYS A 298 14.33 8.09 28.27
C LYS A 298 14.43 6.58 28.45
N ARG A 299 13.32 5.86 28.24
CA ARG A 299 13.21 4.42 28.43
C ARG A 299 13.15 3.66 27.11
N ALA A 300 12.69 4.30 26.03
CA ALA A 300 12.44 3.66 24.74
C ALA A 300 13.67 2.91 24.22
N ARG A 301 14.84 3.57 24.17
CA ARG A 301 16.05 2.97 23.58
C ARG A 301 16.43 1.63 24.22
N LEU A 302 16.54 1.57 25.55
CA LEU A 302 16.91 0.35 26.25
C LEU A 302 15.78 -0.70 26.23
N GLY A 303 14.53 -0.27 26.35
CA GLY A 303 13.38 -1.18 26.35
C GLY A 303 13.17 -1.88 25.01
N LEU A 304 13.39 -1.18 23.89
CA LEU A 304 13.23 -1.73 22.56
C LEU A 304 14.27 -2.81 22.23
N VAL A 305 15.53 -2.66 22.67
CA VAL A 305 16.59 -3.64 22.38
C VAL A 305 16.23 -5.05 22.88
N GLU A 306 15.75 -5.20 24.12
CA GLU A 306 15.35 -6.51 24.65
C GLU A 306 14.15 -7.08 23.88
N CYS A 307 13.17 -6.24 23.52
CA CYS A 307 12.00 -6.66 22.76
C CYS A 307 12.37 -7.18 21.36
N VAL A 308 13.28 -6.50 20.66
CA VAL A 308 13.75 -6.92 19.32
C VAL A 308 14.59 -8.19 19.42
N ASN A 309 15.52 -8.28 20.39
CA ASN A 309 16.38 -9.47 20.57
C ASN A 309 15.61 -10.75 20.94
N HIS A 310 14.35 -10.62 21.36
CA HIS A 310 13.46 -11.73 21.69
C HIS A 310 12.25 -11.81 20.76
N ASP A 311 12.38 -11.25 19.54
CA ASP A 311 11.40 -11.31 18.46
C ASP A 311 9.99 -10.79 18.84
N LEU A 312 9.88 -9.99 19.90
CA LEU A 312 8.60 -9.38 20.26
C LEU A 312 8.24 -8.21 19.33
N LEU A 313 9.25 -7.62 18.69
CA LEU A 313 9.09 -6.51 17.75
C LEU A 313 9.85 -6.79 16.46
N GLU A 314 9.17 -6.59 15.34
CA GLU A 314 9.75 -6.62 13.99
C GLU A 314 10.28 -5.21 13.65
N PRO A 315 11.58 -5.03 13.40
CA PRO A 315 12.15 -3.74 13.00
C PRO A 315 11.93 -3.46 11.52
N TYR A 316 11.70 -2.19 11.17
CA TYR A 316 11.75 -1.68 9.80
C TYR A 316 13.03 -0.85 9.64
N PRO A 317 14.15 -1.46 9.21
CA PRO A 317 15.44 -0.78 9.18
C PRO A 317 15.48 0.33 8.12
N VAL A 318 16.31 1.34 8.39
CA VAL A 318 16.67 2.36 7.38
C VAL A 318 17.80 1.81 6.54
N LEU A 319 17.54 1.60 5.25
CA LEU A 319 18.50 1.05 4.31
C LEU A 319 19.02 2.12 3.35
N HIS A 320 20.23 1.92 2.84
CA HIS A 320 20.91 2.89 1.98
C HIS A 320 21.53 2.23 0.74
N GLU A 321 21.45 2.93 -0.38
CA GLU A 321 22.34 2.73 -1.53
C GLU A 321 23.66 3.48 -1.36
N LYS A 322 24.58 3.31 -2.31
CA LYS A 322 25.86 4.03 -2.31
C LYS A 322 25.62 5.55 -2.38
N PRO A 323 26.48 6.36 -1.74
CA PRO A 323 26.40 7.81 -1.88
C PRO A 323 26.45 8.24 -3.36
N GLY A 324 25.51 9.08 -3.78
CA GLY A 324 25.36 9.56 -5.16
C GLY A 324 24.32 8.78 -5.98
N ASP A 325 23.92 7.58 -5.56
CA ASP A 325 22.79 6.89 -6.18
C ASP A 325 21.46 7.53 -5.76
N LEU A 326 20.50 7.53 -6.68
CA LEU A 326 19.18 8.10 -6.51
C LEU A 326 18.13 6.99 -6.42
N ILE A 327 17.18 7.17 -5.50
CA ILE A 327 16.09 6.24 -5.25
C ILE A 327 14.75 6.92 -5.45
N ALA A 328 13.89 6.27 -6.23
CA ALA A 328 12.48 6.60 -6.30
C ALA A 328 11.63 5.46 -5.74
N HIS A 329 10.72 5.84 -4.85
CA HIS A 329 9.74 5.01 -4.15
C HIS A 329 8.33 5.47 -4.49
N ILE A 330 7.52 4.55 -5.01
CA ILE A 330 6.09 4.74 -5.26
C ILE A 330 5.35 3.59 -4.61
N LYS A 331 4.45 3.90 -3.67
CA LYS A 331 3.57 2.93 -3.02
C LYS A 331 2.13 3.38 -3.12
N PHE A 332 1.23 2.45 -3.42
CA PHE A 332 -0.20 2.73 -3.47
C PHE A 332 -1.04 1.55 -3.00
N THR A 333 -2.24 1.86 -2.50
CA THR A 333 -3.23 0.87 -2.11
C THR A 333 -4.22 0.65 -3.25
N VAL A 334 -4.48 -0.61 -3.57
CA VAL A 334 -5.41 -1.03 -4.64
C VAL A 334 -6.43 -2.03 -4.11
N LEU A 335 -7.69 -1.81 -4.48
CA LEU A 335 -8.83 -2.70 -4.18
C LEU A 335 -9.16 -3.52 -5.42
N LEU A 336 -9.16 -4.84 -5.32
CA LEU A 336 -9.51 -5.74 -6.42
C LEU A 336 -11.02 -5.98 -6.44
N MET A 337 -11.75 -5.02 -6.98
CA MET A 337 -13.21 -5.10 -7.08
C MET A 337 -13.63 -6.00 -8.25
N PRO A 338 -14.87 -6.54 -8.27
CA PRO A 338 -15.38 -7.31 -9.41
C PRO A 338 -15.40 -6.55 -10.76
N ASN A 339 -15.36 -5.22 -10.73
CA ASN A 339 -15.27 -4.36 -11.92
C ASN A 339 -13.84 -3.92 -12.26
N GLY A 340 -12.83 -4.51 -11.62
CA GLY A 340 -11.41 -4.24 -11.83
C GLY A 340 -10.71 -3.57 -10.65
N SER A 341 -9.46 -3.20 -10.85
CA SER A 341 -8.56 -2.69 -9.82
C SER A 341 -8.80 -1.20 -9.57
N ASP A 342 -9.15 -0.82 -8.34
CA ASP A 342 -9.41 0.56 -7.91
C ASP A 342 -8.24 1.06 -7.04
N ARG A 343 -7.34 1.85 -7.63
CA ARG A 343 -6.28 2.55 -6.89
C ARG A 343 -6.91 3.68 -6.07
N ILE A 344 -6.78 3.60 -4.74
CA ILE A 344 -7.43 4.57 -3.82
C ILE A 344 -6.45 5.60 -3.25
N THR A 345 -5.15 5.34 -3.28
CA THR A 345 -4.11 6.32 -2.89
C THR A 345 -3.30 6.80 -4.08
N SER A 346 -3.15 8.12 -4.20
CA SER A 346 -2.46 8.76 -5.33
C SER A 346 -2.00 10.17 -4.96
N HIS A 347 -1.06 10.68 -5.76
CA HIS A 347 -0.56 12.04 -5.64
C HIS A 347 -0.25 12.60 -7.03
N PRO A 348 -0.42 13.92 -7.28
CA PRO A 348 0.03 14.57 -8.50
C PRO A 348 1.52 14.34 -8.76
N LEU A 349 1.88 14.01 -10.00
CA LEU A 349 3.28 13.80 -10.37
C LEU A 349 3.94 15.14 -10.71
N GLN A 350 5.22 15.30 -10.37
CA GLN A 350 6.04 16.38 -10.93
C GLN A 350 6.20 16.20 -12.44
N GLU A 351 6.45 17.30 -13.14
CA GLU A 351 6.83 17.25 -14.54
C GLU A 351 8.24 16.64 -14.66
N LEU A 352 8.37 15.63 -15.53
CA LEU A 352 9.62 14.89 -15.73
C LEU A 352 10.06 15.01 -17.19
N GLN A 353 11.37 15.14 -17.38
CA GLN A 353 12.04 15.05 -18.68
C GLN A 353 13.06 13.91 -18.62
N PRO A 354 12.60 12.64 -18.64
CA PRO A 354 13.50 11.50 -18.65
C PRO A 354 14.32 11.48 -19.95
N THR A 355 15.55 10.99 -19.85
CA THR A 355 16.44 10.80 -21.00
C THR A 355 16.09 9.58 -21.84
N LYS A 356 15.19 8.73 -21.30
CA LYS A 356 14.76 7.46 -21.87
C LYS A 356 13.31 7.53 -22.32
N THR A 357 13.03 6.93 -23.48
CA THR A 357 11.67 6.74 -24.00
C THR A 357 11.25 5.28 -23.83
N ILE A 358 9.99 5.05 -23.47
CA ILE A 358 9.43 3.70 -23.41
C ILE A 358 9.10 3.27 -24.84
N ASP A 359 10.00 2.50 -25.46
CA ASP A 359 9.75 1.95 -26.79
C ASP A 359 9.53 0.45 -26.84
N ASP A 360 9.73 -0.24 -25.72
CA ASP A 360 9.48 -1.67 -25.61
C ASP A 360 7.98 -2.00 -25.86
N PRO A 361 7.68 -2.90 -26.82
CA PRO A 361 6.30 -3.19 -27.21
C PRO A 361 5.50 -3.89 -26.11
N GLU A 362 6.16 -4.65 -25.23
CA GLU A 362 5.49 -5.35 -24.14
C GLU A 362 5.10 -4.37 -23.02
N ILE A 363 5.99 -3.43 -22.68
CA ILE A 363 5.65 -2.36 -21.72
C ILE A 363 4.48 -1.53 -22.26
N LYS A 364 4.49 -1.15 -23.55
CA LYS A 364 3.37 -0.45 -24.19
C LYS A 364 2.08 -1.27 -24.13
N ALA A 365 2.16 -2.58 -24.36
CA ALA A 365 1.01 -3.47 -24.29
C ALA A 365 0.43 -3.55 -22.87
N TRP A 366 1.28 -3.63 -21.83
CA TRP A 366 0.81 -3.56 -20.45
C TRP A 366 0.15 -2.23 -20.13
N LEU A 367 0.76 -1.10 -20.49
CA LEU A 367 0.21 0.24 -20.24
C LEU A 367 -1.12 0.50 -20.96
N ALA A 368 -1.35 -0.17 -22.10
CA ALA A 368 -2.62 -0.09 -22.84
C ALA A 368 -3.77 -0.87 -22.18
N LEU A 369 -3.49 -1.75 -21.21
CA LEU A 369 -4.54 -2.46 -20.47
C LEU A 369 -5.38 -1.47 -19.65
N GLY A 370 -6.69 -1.69 -19.62
CA GLY A 370 -7.59 -0.95 -18.73
C GLY A 370 -7.50 -1.46 -17.29
N THR A 371 -7.63 -0.56 -16.32
CA THR A 371 -7.67 -0.91 -14.89
C THR A 371 -9.07 -1.35 -14.44
N LYS A 372 -10.12 -0.90 -15.14
CA LYS A 372 -11.52 -1.28 -14.89
C LYS A 372 -12.10 -2.00 -16.10
N THR A 373 -12.90 -3.04 -15.86
CA THR A 373 -13.67 -3.68 -16.92
C THR A 373 -14.83 -2.76 -17.31
N LYS A 374 -14.97 -2.46 -18.60
CA LYS A 374 -16.19 -1.81 -19.10
C LYS A 374 -17.33 -2.78 -18.83
N LYS A 375 -18.31 -2.39 -18.01
CA LYS A 375 -19.59 -3.11 -17.89
C LYS A 375 -20.05 -3.44 -19.30
N LYS A 376 -20.16 -4.73 -19.66
CA LYS A 376 -20.93 -5.14 -20.85
C LYS A 376 -22.32 -4.56 -20.62
N GLY A 377 -22.64 -3.50 -21.36
CA GLY A 377 -23.92 -2.82 -21.25
C GLY A 377 -25.02 -3.87 -21.36
N GLY A 378 -25.87 -3.93 -20.34
CA GLY A 378 -27.06 -4.78 -20.37
C GLY A 378 -27.84 -4.42 -21.63
N GLY A 379 -27.75 -5.28 -22.65
CA GLY A 379 -28.52 -5.15 -23.87
C GLY A 379 -29.97 -5.01 -23.45
N LYS A 380 -30.58 -3.87 -23.81
CA LYS A 380 -32.02 -3.63 -23.72
C LYS A 380 -32.70 -4.86 -24.32
N LYS A 381 -33.23 -5.76 -23.49
CA LYS A 381 -34.19 -6.79 -23.91
C LYS A 381 -35.35 -6.02 -24.51
N LYS A 382 -35.40 -5.96 -25.86
CA LYS A 382 -36.58 -5.54 -26.61
C LYS A 382 -37.73 -6.41 -26.09
N LYS A 383 -38.74 -5.78 -25.49
CA LYS A 383 -40.01 -6.42 -25.10
C LYS A 383 -40.61 -7.04 -26.37
N GLY A 384 -40.42 -8.34 -26.55
CA GLY A 384 -41.14 -9.16 -27.52
C GLY A 384 -42.53 -9.46 -26.97
N LYS A 385 -43.53 -8.93 -27.66
CA LYS A 385 -44.97 -9.12 -27.42
C LYS A 385 -45.30 -10.60 -27.63
N LYS A 386 -46.02 -11.21 -26.69
CA LYS A 386 -46.64 -12.54 -26.83
C LYS A 386 -47.58 -12.55 -28.05
N GLY A 387 -47.46 -13.58 -28.88
CA GLY A 387 -48.42 -13.98 -29.91
C GLY A 387 -48.29 -15.49 -30.13
N GLU A 388 -49.40 -16.19 -30.09
CA GLU A 388 -49.59 -17.64 -29.98
C GLU A 388 -49.08 -18.50 -31.15
N LYS A 389 -48.89 -19.80 -30.86
CA LYS A 389 -48.65 -20.90 -31.80
C LYS A 389 -49.95 -21.38 -32.44
N ALA A 390 -49.91 -21.63 -33.75
CA ALA A 390 -50.62 -22.65 -34.57
C ALA A 390 -50.49 -22.20 -36.05
N ALA A 391 -50.34 -22.98 -37.11
CA ALA A 391 -50.20 -24.40 -37.40
C ALA A 391 -49.66 -24.53 -38.86
N GLU A 392 -49.09 -25.69 -39.19
CA GLU A 392 -49.02 -26.40 -40.49
C GLU A 392 -48.91 -25.69 -41.87
N SER A 393 -47.85 -26.12 -42.59
CA SER A 393 -47.83 -26.70 -43.95
C SER A 393 -47.80 -25.83 -45.24
N ALA A 394 -47.03 -26.37 -46.20
CA ALA A 394 -47.10 -26.29 -47.67
C ALA A 394 -46.39 -25.15 -48.44
N ASP A 395 -45.28 -25.58 -49.08
CA ASP A 395 -44.94 -25.49 -50.52
C ASP A 395 -44.81 -24.16 -51.32
N ALA A 396 -43.88 -24.29 -52.28
CA ALA A 396 -43.79 -23.66 -53.61
C ALA A 396 -42.99 -22.35 -53.81
N GLU A 397 -41.76 -22.57 -54.31
CA GLU A 397 -41.24 -22.10 -55.61
C GLU A 397 -41.24 -20.61 -56.04
N SER A 398 -40.01 -20.17 -56.32
CA SER A 398 -39.53 -19.42 -57.50
C SER A 398 -40.09 -18.02 -57.82
N MET A 399 -39.21 -17.04 -58.02
CA MET A 399 -38.72 -16.64 -59.35
C MET A 399 -37.86 -15.38 -59.24
N ASP A 400 -36.69 -15.45 -59.88
CA ASP A 400 -35.86 -14.32 -60.29
C ASP A 400 -36.65 -13.29 -61.10
N VAL A 401 -36.40 -11.99 -60.90
CA VAL A 401 -36.19 -11.02 -62.00
C VAL A 401 -35.27 -9.90 -61.51
N GLU A 402 -34.16 -9.76 -62.23
CA GLU A 402 -33.12 -8.73 -62.11
C GLU A 402 -33.52 -7.45 -62.92
N PRO A 403 -32.65 -6.46 -63.22
CA PRO A 403 -32.78 -5.10 -62.73
C PRO A 403 -33.12 -4.05 -63.80
N ASN A 404 -33.49 -2.84 -63.35
CA ASN A 404 -33.36 -1.56 -64.08
C ASN A 404 -33.58 -0.46 -63.02
N GLY A 405 -32.84 0.62 -62.90
CA GLY A 405 -32.03 1.35 -63.85
C GLY A 405 -32.23 2.84 -63.54
N THR A 406 -31.16 3.50 -63.14
CA THR A 406 -30.81 4.89 -63.48
C THR A 406 -31.60 6.08 -62.88
N THR A 407 -30.80 6.98 -62.26
CA THR A 407 -30.91 8.47 -62.23
C THR A 407 -32.13 9.14 -61.59
N SER A 408 -31.90 9.98 -60.57
CA SER A 408 -31.61 11.42 -60.73
C SER A 408 -31.55 12.17 -59.37
N LYS A 409 -30.63 13.14 -59.27
CA LYS A 409 -30.66 14.46 -58.56
C LYS A 409 -31.61 14.59 -57.36
N GLU A 410 -31.20 15.06 -56.18
CA GLU A 410 -30.32 16.17 -55.80
C GLU A 410 -29.82 15.96 -54.35
#